data_AF-A0A2M4BSQ9-F1
#
_entry.id   AF-A0A2M4BSQ9-F1
#
_cell.length_a   1.000
_cell.length_b   1.000
_cell.length_c   1.000
_cell.angle_alpha   90.00
_cell.angle_beta   90.00
_cell.angle_gamma   90.00
#
_symmetry.space_group_name_H-M   'P 1'
#
loop_
_entity.id
_entity.type
_entity.pdbx_description
1 polymer ?
#
loop_
_entity_poly.entity_id
_entity_poly.type
_entity_poly.pdbx_seq_one_letter_code
_entity_poly.pdbx_strand_id
1 'polypeptide(L)'
;DAIPANAPVQQIEEQPEQHQQKPEEELPLPEEEDQTVAGSQRLSDVPVEQLSELIQKVHRIFDAHVGPIEEQSPRHPILDTELNNAEYGPQTLKHLRQSSALLGLLEAYGFLCEGSTFVEFGAGKGQVAFWVAQAVQAQSIGNCGVLLVDRASHRHKRDNKIEDRTLVRRIRADIADLALEKVDGLSGRRVTGVGKHLCGGATDLALRCLIRCQQDGLVPVHGGLFALCCHHRCDWRSFVGKHFLLANEIGRQEFELLVRMVSWAVCGTGMSRERRAEEAANGAASEAKLDRCQLTRAERETIGWKCKRILDVARLEYLERHGFAPHLRRYITDDITPENVCLVFVRK
;
A
#
# COMPACT_ATOMS: atom_id res chain seq x y z
N ASP A 1 -48.00 -6.24 63.89
CA ASP A 1 -47.70 -4.83 63.55
C ASP A 1 -46.29 -4.75 63.04
N ALA A 2 -45.92 -4.14 61.92
CA ALA A 2 -46.58 -3.66 60.70
C ALA A 2 -45.40 -3.40 59.73
N ILE A 3 -45.62 -3.66 58.44
CA ILE A 3 -44.69 -3.45 57.33
C ILE A 3 -44.49 -1.93 57.08
N PRO A 4 -43.32 -1.49 56.58
CA PRO A 4 -43.30 -0.84 55.25
C PRO A 4 -42.05 -1.25 54.44
N ALA A 5 -41.92 -1.07 53.13
CA ALA A 5 -42.78 -1.05 51.96
C ALA A 5 -41.80 -1.17 50.77
N ASN A 6 -42.22 -1.83 49.69
CA ASN A 6 -41.43 -2.17 48.50
C ASN A 6 -40.74 -0.98 47.81
N ALA A 7 -39.53 -1.23 47.30
CA ALA A 7 -39.00 -0.56 46.11
C ALA A 7 -38.77 -1.63 45.01
N PRO A 8 -39.04 -1.36 43.73
CA PRO A 8 -39.22 -2.40 42.73
C PRO A 8 -37.89 -2.88 42.11
N VAL A 9 -37.83 -4.20 41.87
CA VAL A 9 -36.82 -4.92 41.10
C VAL A 9 -36.89 -4.46 39.64
N GLN A 10 -35.80 -3.87 39.14
CA GLN A 10 -35.64 -3.65 37.70
C GLN A 10 -35.28 -4.98 37.02
N GLN A 11 -36.11 -5.36 36.07
CA GLN A 11 -35.92 -6.50 35.18
C GLN A 11 -34.67 -6.29 34.33
N ILE A 12 -33.78 -7.27 34.33
CA ILE A 12 -32.69 -7.40 33.38
C ILE A 12 -33.32 -7.89 32.08
N GLU A 13 -33.42 -7.01 31.08
CA GLU A 13 -33.78 -7.41 29.71
C GLU A 13 -32.66 -8.30 29.14
N GLU A 14 -32.99 -9.55 28.85
CA GLU A 14 -32.17 -10.46 28.06
C GLU A 14 -32.02 -9.91 26.64
N GLN A 15 -30.79 -9.61 26.22
CA GLN A 15 -30.47 -9.28 24.83
C GLN A 15 -30.51 -10.57 23.98
N PRO A 16 -31.11 -10.55 22.78
CA PRO A 16 -31.23 -11.74 21.95
C PRO A 16 -29.88 -12.13 21.34
N GLU A 17 -29.64 -13.44 21.30
CA GLU A 17 -28.49 -14.11 20.70
C GLU A 17 -28.20 -13.58 19.29
N GLN A 18 -27.01 -13.03 19.10
CA GLN A 18 -26.50 -12.66 17.78
C GLN A 18 -26.24 -13.92 16.96
N HIS A 19 -27.12 -14.16 15.99
CA HIS A 19 -26.90 -15.10 14.90
C HIS A 19 -25.55 -14.80 14.22
N GLN A 20 -24.59 -15.71 14.36
CA GLN A 20 -23.40 -15.75 13.52
C GLN A 20 -23.84 -15.95 12.07
N GLN A 21 -23.85 -14.87 11.29
CA GLN A 21 -23.98 -14.95 9.84
C GLN A 21 -22.76 -15.70 9.30
N LYS A 22 -23.01 -16.84 8.65
CA LYS A 22 -22.02 -17.52 7.81
C LYS A 22 -21.52 -16.54 6.74
N PRO A 23 -20.23 -16.58 6.36
CA PRO A 23 -19.75 -15.79 5.25
C PRO A 23 -20.50 -16.23 3.98
N GLU A 24 -21.07 -15.26 3.28
CA GLU A 24 -21.71 -15.46 1.98
C GLU A 24 -20.71 -16.14 1.03
N GLU A 25 -21.14 -17.23 0.39
CA GLU A 25 -20.37 -17.92 -0.65
C GLU A 25 -20.05 -16.93 -1.77
N GLU A 26 -18.75 -16.78 -2.01
CA GLU A 26 -18.15 -15.91 -3.02
C GLU A 26 -18.73 -16.25 -4.41
N LEU A 27 -19.43 -15.30 -5.05
CA LEU A 27 -19.74 -15.42 -6.48
C LEU A 27 -18.40 -15.48 -7.23
N PRO A 28 -18.10 -16.59 -7.94
CA PRO A 28 -16.84 -16.68 -8.66
C PRO A 28 -16.77 -15.55 -9.68
N LEU A 29 -15.64 -14.82 -9.66
CA LEU A 29 -15.31 -13.90 -10.74
C LEU A 29 -15.45 -14.68 -12.07
N PRO A 30 -16.05 -14.09 -13.12
CA PRO A 30 -16.20 -14.77 -14.40
C PRO A 30 -14.86 -15.35 -14.84
N GLU A 31 -14.89 -16.62 -15.28
CA GLU A 31 -13.69 -17.37 -15.67
C GLU A 31 -12.82 -16.51 -16.60
N GLU A 32 -11.52 -16.41 -16.30
CA GLU A 32 -10.57 -15.69 -17.14
C GLU A 32 -10.49 -16.43 -18.48
N GLU A 33 -11.27 -15.99 -19.47
CA GLU A 33 -11.01 -16.37 -20.85
C GLU A 33 -9.56 -15.96 -21.16
N ASP A 34 -8.75 -16.95 -21.54
CA ASP A 34 -7.39 -16.80 -22.05
C ASP A 34 -7.43 -16.10 -23.41
N GLN A 35 -7.97 -14.88 -23.42
CA GLN A 35 -7.91 -13.99 -24.56
C GLN A 35 -6.46 -13.52 -24.64
N THR A 36 -5.77 -14.09 -25.63
CA THR A 36 -4.47 -13.71 -26.16
C THR A 36 -4.10 -12.28 -25.79
N VAL A 37 -2.92 -12.10 -25.17
CA VAL A 37 -2.35 -10.80 -24.78
C VAL A 37 -2.48 -9.79 -25.92
N ALA A 38 -3.58 -9.03 -25.92
CA ALA A 38 -3.76 -7.92 -26.85
C ALA A 38 -2.63 -6.94 -26.54
N GLY A 39 -1.87 -6.58 -27.59
CA GLY A 39 -0.74 -5.68 -27.44
C GLY A 39 -1.16 -4.41 -26.71
N SER A 40 -0.41 -4.04 -25.67
CA SER A 40 -0.65 -2.86 -24.83
C SER A 40 -0.83 -1.59 -25.68
N GLN A 41 -2.06 -1.12 -25.86
CA GLN A 41 -2.40 0.05 -26.68
C GLN A 41 -1.83 1.35 -26.07
N ARG A 42 -1.16 2.21 -26.84
CA ARG A 42 -0.68 3.49 -26.27
C ARG A 42 -1.86 4.43 -26.08
N LEU A 43 -1.78 5.32 -25.08
CA LEU A 43 -2.81 6.35 -24.88
C LEU A 43 -2.98 7.25 -26.12
N SER A 44 -1.93 7.43 -26.93
CA SER A 44 -1.99 8.16 -28.21
C SER A 44 -2.86 7.50 -29.28
N ASP A 45 -3.14 6.21 -29.14
CA ASP A 45 -3.80 5.39 -30.15
C ASP A 45 -5.26 5.10 -29.76
N VAL A 46 -5.70 5.58 -28.59
CA VAL A 46 -7.07 5.45 -28.10
C VAL A 46 -7.93 6.55 -28.73
N PRO A 47 -9.13 6.28 -29.24
CA PRO A 47 -10.09 7.31 -29.68
C PRO A 47 -10.33 8.37 -28.59
N VAL A 48 -10.52 9.63 -28.99
CA VAL A 48 -10.69 10.74 -28.04
C VAL A 48 -11.97 10.57 -27.22
N GLU A 49 -13.02 10.06 -27.86
CA GLU A 49 -14.33 9.80 -27.28
C GLU A 49 -14.20 8.75 -26.15
N GLN A 50 -13.56 7.62 -26.45
CA GLN A 50 -13.31 6.55 -25.47
C GLN A 50 -12.47 7.04 -24.28
N LEU A 51 -11.42 7.81 -24.54
CA LEU A 51 -10.58 8.34 -23.45
C LEU A 51 -11.34 9.37 -22.60
N SER A 52 -12.17 10.21 -23.22
CA SER A 52 -13.01 11.19 -22.53
C SER A 52 -14.06 10.52 -21.65
N GLU A 53 -14.71 9.44 -22.12
CA GLU A 53 -15.63 8.62 -21.34
C GLU A 53 -14.93 8.01 -20.11
N LEU A 54 -13.73 7.47 -20.29
CA LEU A 54 -12.94 6.92 -19.18
C LEU A 54 -12.57 8.02 -18.16
N ILE A 55 -12.20 9.22 -18.62
CA ILE A 55 -11.91 10.36 -17.73
C ILE A 55 -13.15 10.74 -16.92
N GLN A 56 -14.33 10.75 -17.54
CA GLN A 56 -15.59 11.00 -16.84
C GLN A 56 -15.88 9.92 -15.79
N LYS A 57 -15.64 8.64 -16.10
CA LYS A 57 -15.72 7.55 -15.11
C LYS A 57 -14.74 7.77 -13.96
N VAL A 58 -13.48 8.12 -14.24
CA VAL A 58 -12.46 8.42 -13.23
C VAL A 58 -12.92 9.55 -12.30
N HIS A 59 -13.49 10.63 -12.84
CA HIS A 59 -14.04 11.70 -12.01
C HIS A 59 -15.18 11.21 -11.12
N ARG A 60 -16.17 10.52 -11.70
CA ARG A 60 -17.31 9.97 -10.96
C ARG A 60 -16.89 9.04 -9.82
N ILE A 61 -16.02 8.08 -10.10
CA ILE A 61 -15.55 7.10 -9.11
C ILE A 61 -14.73 7.79 -8.03
N PHE A 62 -13.86 8.73 -8.42
CA PHE A 62 -13.09 9.50 -7.46
C PHE A 62 -14.00 10.29 -6.51
N ASP A 63 -14.95 11.05 -7.05
CA ASP A 63 -15.82 11.92 -6.27
C ASP A 63 -16.77 11.10 -5.37
N ALA A 64 -17.15 9.89 -5.78
CA ALA A 64 -18.01 8.98 -5.01
C ALA A 64 -17.28 8.20 -3.91
N HIS A 65 -16.03 7.78 -4.14
CA HIS A 65 -15.36 6.78 -3.28
C HIS A 65 -14.05 7.25 -2.65
N VAL A 66 -13.39 8.29 -3.18
CA VAL A 66 -12.11 8.74 -2.65
C VAL A 66 -12.32 9.85 -1.64
N GLY A 67 -12.24 9.47 -0.36
CA GLY A 67 -12.23 10.42 0.76
C GLY A 67 -10.89 11.15 0.95
N PRO A 68 -10.85 12.13 1.87
CA PRO A 68 -9.60 12.78 2.26
C PRO A 68 -8.63 11.79 2.89
N ILE A 69 -7.34 11.94 2.60
CA ILE A 69 -6.27 11.14 3.22
C ILE A 69 -5.66 11.95 4.34
N GLU A 70 -5.81 11.45 5.57
CA GLU A 70 -5.23 12.04 6.77
C GLU A 70 -3.70 12.07 6.69
N GLU A 71 -3.11 13.20 7.10
CA GLU A 71 -1.67 13.30 7.28
C GLU A 71 -1.27 12.74 8.63
N GLN A 72 -0.43 11.72 8.58
CA GLN A 72 0.16 11.07 9.75
C GLN A 72 1.61 10.80 9.38
N SER A 73 2.46 11.82 9.58
CA SER A 73 3.89 11.81 9.26
C SER A 73 4.76 11.59 10.51
N PRO A 74 4.63 10.46 11.24
CA PRO A 74 5.37 10.24 12.46
C PRO A 74 6.87 10.11 12.15
N ARG A 75 7.70 10.22 13.18
CA ARG A 75 9.13 9.94 13.10
C ARG A 75 9.49 8.98 14.21
N HIS A 76 10.20 7.91 13.86
CA HIS A 76 10.72 6.99 14.85
C HIS A 76 12.14 7.42 15.28
N PRO A 77 12.41 7.56 16.60
CA PRO A 77 13.64 8.15 17.12
C PRO A 77 14.90 7.31 16.84
N ILE A 78 14.75 6.01 16.54
CA ILE A 78 15.87 5.12 16.17
C ILE A 78 16.69 5.62 14.97
N LEU A 79 16.13 6.50 14.14
CA LEU A 79 16.82 7.09 12.99
C LEU A 79 17.38 8.50 13.25
N ASP A 80 17.17 9.11 14.43
CA ASP A 80 17.52 10.52 14.68
C ASP A 80 19.01 10.81 14.47
N THR A 81 19.89 9.92 14.94
CA THR A 81 21.34 10.07 14.73
C THR A 81 21.70 10.08 13.24
N GLU A 82 21.14 9.17 12.45
CA GLU A 82 21.40 9.10 11.01
C GLU A 82 20.77 10.26 10.24
N LEU A 83 19.59 10.72 10.66
CA LEU A 83 18.90 11.85 10.05
C LEU A 83 19.63 13.18 10.26
N ASN A 84 20.38 13.30 11.35
CA ASN A 84 21.18 14.47 11.69
C ASN A 84 22.65 14.38 11.21
N ASN A 85 23.01 13.30 10.49
CA ASN A 85 24.36 13.15 9.97
C ASN A 85 24.61 14.12 8.81
N ALA A 86 25.51 15.09 9.03
CA ALA A 86 25.87 16.13 8.06
C ALA A 86 26.58 15.60 6.80
N GLU A 87 27.13 14.39 6.83
CA GLU A 87 27.77 13.76 5.66
C GLU A 87 26.76 13.23 4.63
N TYR A 88 25.49 13.07 5.03
CA TYR A 88 24.48 12.50 4.15
C TYR A 88 23.89 13.51 3.18
N GLY A 89 24.04 13.19 1.90
CA GLY A 89 23.39 13.95 0.82
C GLY A 89 21.86 13.82 0.81
N PRO A 90 21.17 14.68 0.04
CA PRO A 90 19.71 14.78 0.03
C PRO A 90 18.97 13.47 -0.29
N GLN A 91 19.53 12.63 -1.17
CA GLN A 91 18.90 11.35 -1.54
C GLN A 91 18.93 10.34 -0.39
N THR A 92 20.05 10.26 0.34
CA THR A 92 20.16 9.39 1.52
C THR A 92 19.20 9.86 2.61
N LEU A 93 19.18 11.16 2.90
CA LEU A 93 18.27 11.75 3.88
C LEU A 93 16.80 11.53 3.50
N LYS A 94 16.44 11.66 2.21
CA LYS A 94 15.11 11.32 1.72
C LYS A 94 14.71 9.88 2.08
N HIS A 95 15.57 8.91 1.77
CA HIS A 95 15.28 7.52 2.06
C HIS A 95 15.20 7.23 3.56
N LEU A 96 16.05 7.87 4.38
CA LEU A 96 16.00 7.76 5.84
C LEU A 96 14.71 8.37 6.41
N ARG A 97 14.28 9.55 5.95
CA ARG A 97 13.02 10.17 6.36
C ARG A 97 11.82 9.29 6.04
N GLN A 98 11.80 8.70 4.84
CA GLN A 98 10.76 7.72 4.48
C GLN A 98 10.78 6.50 5.40
N SER A 99 11.96 5.93 5.70
CA SER A 99 12.06 4.77 6.59
C SER A 99 11.67 5.11 8.04
N SER A 100 12.07 6.28 8.55
CA SER A 100 11.67 6.77 9.88
C SER A 100 10.16 6.93 9.99
N ALA A 101 9.50 7.44 8.95
CA ALA A 101 8.06 7.56 8.94
C ALA A 101 7.32 6.22 8.87
N LEU A 102 7.81 5.26 8.08
CA LEU A 102 7.24 3.91 8.07
C LEU A 102 7.39 3.21 9.42
N LEU A 103 8.53 3.37 10.10
CA LEU A 103 8.70 2.87 11.47
C LEU A 103 7.82 3.60 12.48
N GLY A 104 7.62 4.91 12.33
CA GLY A 104 6.71 5.65 13.18
C GLY A 104 5.25 5.18 13.01
N LEU A 105 4.86 4.76 11.80
CA LEU A 105 3.57 4.11 11.58
C LEU A 105 3.52 2.70 12.17
N LEU A 106 4.62 1.92 12.11
CA LEU A 106 4.68 0.63 12.80
C LEU A 106 4.39 0.77 14.29
N GLU A 107 4.99 1.77 14.92
CA GLU A 107 4.79 2.07 16.34
C GLU A 107 3.38 2.59 16.62
N ALA A 108 2.90 3.58 15.85
CA ALA A 108 1.59 4.20 16.06
C ALA A 108 0.41 3.23 15.90
N TYR A 109 0.55 2.20 15.05
CA TYR A 109 -0.46 1.15 14.87
C TYR A 109 -0.21 -0.09 15.73
N GLY A 110 0.72 -0.04 16.68
CA GLY A 110 0.97 -1.13 17.65
C GLY A 110 1.59 -2.39 17.03
N PHE A 111 2.21 -2.28 15.84
CA PHE A 111 2.86 -3.42 15.20
C PHE A 111 4.20 -3.79 15.85
N LEU A 112 4.88 -2.83 16.50
CA LEU A 112 6.09 -3.09 17.30
C LEU A 112 5.72 -3.69 18.67
N CYS A 113 5.27 -4.95 18.67
CA CYS A 113 4.89 -5.66 19.89
C CYS A 113 5.45 -7.09 19.94
N GLU A 114 5.48 -7.67 21.13
CA GLU A 114 5.98 -9.03 21.37
C GLU A 114 5.23 -10.07 20.52
N GLY A 115 5.97 -11.10 20.09
CA GLY A 115 5.41 -12.18 19.29
C GLY A 115 5.09 -11.76 17.86
N SER A 116 5.86 -10.84 17.28
CA SER A 116 5.64 -10.33 15.92
C SER A 116 6.75 -10.76 14.96
N THR A 117 6.38 -11.13 13.74
CA THR A 117 7.32 -11.28 12.62
C THR A 117 7.03 -10.25 11.55
N PHE A 118 8.01 -9.40 11.26
CA PHE A 118 7.92 -8.38 10.22
C PHE A 118 8.41 -8.95 8.90
N VAL A 119 7.56 -8.93 7.88
CA VAL A 119 7.88 -9.46 6.55
C VAL A 119 8.08 -8.30 5.58
N GLU A 120 9.32 -7.97 5.22
CA GLU A 120 9.63 -6.97 4.19
C GLU A 120 9.50 -7.61 2.80
N PHE A 121 8.43 -7.29 2.08
CA PHE A 121 8.21 -7.72 0.70
C PHE A 121 8.96 -6.83 -0.29
N GLY A 122 9.71 -7.44 -1.21
CA GLY A 122 10.59 -6.72 -2.13
C GLY A 122 11.70 -5.98 -1.38
N ALA A 123 12.33 -6.67 -0.43
CA ALA A 123 13.24 -6.07 0.52
C ALA A 123 14.45 -5.38 -0.11
N GLY A 124 14.84 -5.74 -1.34
CA GLY A 124 16.01 -5.21 -2.02
C GLY A 124 17.26 -5.33 -1.14
N LYS A 125 17.84 -4.18 -0.79
CA LYS A 125 18.99 -4.09 0.13
C LYS A 125 18.65 -4.22 1.61
N GLY A 126 17.39 -4.43 1.99
CA GLY A 126 16.92 -4.65 3.37
C GLY A 126 16.95 -3.40 4.23
N GLN A 127 16.61 -2.23 3.67
CA GLN A 127 16.70 -0.96 4.41
C GLN A 127 15.65 -0.85 5.50
N VAL A 128 14.39 -1.23 5.24
CA VAL A 128 13.34 -1.11 6.25
C VAL A 128 13.50 -2.22 7.29
N ALA A 129 13.75 -3.47 6.87
CA ALA A 129 14.03 -4.58 7.78
C ALA A 129 15.21 -4.30 8.72
N PHE A 130 16.27 -3.65 8.24
CA PHE A 130 17.38 -3.23 9.10
C PHE A 130 16.89 -2.33 10.24
N TRP A 131 16.12 -1.29 9.93
CA TRP A 131 15.63 -0.37 10.95
C TRP A 131 14.61 -1.02 11.89
N VAL A 132 13.75 -1.90 11.38
CA VAL A 132 12.83 -2.68 12.20
C VAL A 132 13.59 -3.55 13.20
N ALA A 133 14.64 -4.25 12.76
CA ALA A 133 15.47 -5.07 13.64
C ALA A 133 16.14 -4.21 14.74
N GLN A 134 16.70 -3.05 14.37
CA GLN A 134 17.28 -2.12 15.35
C GLN A 134 16.24 -1.63 16.36
N ALA A 135 15.02 -1.31 15.93
CA ALA A 135 13.94 -0.85 16.81
C ALA A 135 13.51 -1.95 17.79
N VAL A 136 13.31 -3.18 17.29
CA VAL A 136 12.98 -4.36 18.11
C VAL A 136 14.04 -4.61 19.18
N GLN A 137 15.32 -4.55 18.81
CA GLN A 137 16.43 -4.74 19.75
C GLN A 137 16.54 -3.61 20.77
N ALA A 138 16.46 -2.36 20.32
CA ALA A 138 16.55 -1.19 21.21
C ALA A 138 15.41 -1.14 22.23
N GLN A 139 14.20 -1.53 21.82
CA GLN A 139 13.03 -1.60 22.70
C GLN A 139 12.93 -2.93 23.48
N SER A 140 13.89 -3.85 23.31
CA SER A 140 13.91 -5.17 23.95
C SER A 140 12.62 -5.98 23.75
N ILE A 141 12.02 -5.90 22.55
CA ILE A 141 10.76 -6.58 22.24
C ILE A 141 11.02 -8.08 22.05
N GLY A 142 10.44 -8.88 22.94
CA GLY A 142 10.59 -10.33 22.96
C GLY A 142 9.94 -11.04 21.78
N ASN A 143 10.39 -12.28 21.53
CA ASN A 143 9.79 -13.21 20.57
C ASN A 143 9.51 -12.60 19.17
N CYS A 144 10.46 -11.82 18.65
CA CYS A 144 10.32 -11.16 17.35
C CYS A 144 11.10 -11.85 16.23
N GLY A 145 10.68 -11.62 15.00
CA GLY A 145 11.36 -12.04 13.78
C GLY A 145 11.34 -10.95 12.71
N VAL A 146 12.34 -10.94 11.84
CA VAL A 146 12.40 -10.08 10.66
C VAL A 146 12.71 -10.95 9.45
N LEU A 147 11.74 -11.08 8.55
CA LEU A 147 11.83 -11.86 7.33
C LEU A 147 11.92 -10.92 6.12
N LEU A 148 12.98 -11.07 5.33
CA LEU A 148 13.18 -10.34 4.09
C LEU A 148 12.85 -11.24 2.90
N VAL A 149 11.94 -10.81 2.03
CA VAL A 149 11.59 -11.53 0.79
C VAL A 149 12.00 -10.70 -0.40
N ASP A 150 12.85 -11.26 -1.27
CA ASP A 150 13.19 -10.64 -2.54
C ASP A 150 13.56 -11.69 -3.60
N ARG A 151 13.19 -11.46 -4.85
CA ARG A 151 13.54 -12.37 -5.96
C ARG A 151 15.00 -12.22 -6.40
N ALA A 152 15.54 -11.01 -6.30
CA ALA A 152 16.86 -10.65 -6.75
C ALA A 152 17.92 -10.85 -5.65
N SER A 153 19.17 -11.08 -6.10
CA SER A 153 20.33 -11.08 -5.22
C SER A 153 21.02 -9.72 -5.29
N HIS A 154 21.11 -9.05 -4.15
CA HIS A 154 21.74 -7.74 -4.04
C HIS A 154 23.10 -7.82 -3.33
N ARG A 155 24.04 -6.97 -3.75
CA ARG A 155 25.28 -6.70 -3.01
C ARG A 155 25.03 -5.64 -1.93
N HIS A 156 25.89 -5.62 -0.90
CA HIS A 156 25.84 -4.65 0.20
C HIS A 156 24.48 -4.61 0.93
N LYS A 157 23.96 -5.81 1.22
CA LYS A 157 22.71 -6.01 1.96
C LYS A 157 22.86 -5.50 3.39
N ARG A 158 21.89 -4.70 3.86
CA ARG A 158 21.90 -4.09 5.20
C ARG A 158 21.62 -5.11 6.29
N ASP A 159 20.92 -6.21 5.98
CA ASP A 159 20.79 -7.36 6.88
C ASP A 159 22.13 -7.95 7.32
N ASN A 160 23.20 -7.81 6.52
CA ASN A 160 24.53 -8.22 6.94
C ASN A 160 25.06 -7.42 8.16
N LYS A 161 24.50 -6.24 8.44
CA LYS A 161 24.88 -5.39 9.58
C LYS A 161 24.14 -5.71 10.88
N ILE A 162 23.16 -6.62 10.84
CA ILE A 162 22.41 -7.03 12.03
C ILE A 162 23.20 -8.15 12.70
N GLU A 163 23.60 -7.93 13.95
CA GLU A 163 24.44 -8.85 14.72
C GLU A 163 23.69 -10.13 15.09
N ASP A 164 22.44 -9.99 15.54
CA ASP A 164 21.59 -11.11 15.89
C ASP A 164 21.03 -11.79 14.62
N ARG A 165 21.65 -12.93 14.27
CA ARG A 165 21.24 -13.77 13.13
C ARG A 165 20.01 -14.60 13.41
N THR A 166 19.59 -14.75 14.67
CA THR A 166 18.36 -15.47 15.02
C THR A 166 17.13 -14.61 14.79
N LEU A 167 17.28 -13.29 14.86
CA LEU A 167 16.23 -12.32 14.58
C LEU A 167 15.92 -12.20 13.09
N VAL A 168 16.91 -12.36 12.20
CA VAL A 168 16.79 -11.97 10.79
C VAL A 168 16.98 -13.14 9.85
N ARG A 169 15.98 -13.38 8.99
CA ARG A 169 16.04 -14.35 7.89
C ARG A 169 15.78 -13.65 6.56
N ARG A 170 16.47 -14.07 5.50
CA ARG A 170 16.18 -13.63 4.13
C ARG A 170 15.88 -14.85 3.26
N ILE A 171 14.77 -14.80 2.54
CA ILE A 171 14.36 -15.81 1.56
C ILE A 171 14.42 -15.20 0.16
N ARG A 172 15.03 -15.94 -0.76
CA ARG A 172 15.00 -15.61 -2.18
C ARG A 172 13.80 -16.30 -2.81
N ALA A 173 12.74 -15.55 -3.08
CA ALA A 173 11.50 -16.07 -3.65
C ALA A 173 10.80 -15.01 -4.51
N ASP A 174 10.02 -15.46 -5.50
CA ASP A 174 9.00 -14.63 -6.11
C ASP A 174 7.79 -14.57 -5.16
N ILE A 175 7.19 -13.38 -5.01
CA ILE A 175 6.03 -13.20 -4.11
C ILE A 175 4.83 -13.99 -4.64
N ALA A 176 4.75 -14.20 -5.96
CA ALA A 176 3.70 -15.02 -6.58
C ALA A 176 3.69 -16.47 -6.10
N ASP A 177 4.86 -17.00 -5.73
CA ASP A 177 5.05 -18.40 -5.30
C ASP A 177 5.22 -18.52 -3.77
N LEU A 178 5.16 -17.41 -3.04
CA LEU A 178 5.40 -17.39 -1.60
C LEU A 178 4.18 -17.91 -0.83
N ALA A 179 4.41 -18.96 -0.06
CA ALA A 179 3.50 -19.52 0.94
C ALA A 179 4.05 -19.21 2.34
N LEU A 180 3.60 -18.12 2.97
CA LEU A 180 4.11 -17.68 4.27
C LEU A 180 3.89 -18.74 5.35
N GLU A 181 2.74 -19.40 5.34
CA GLU A 181 2.37 -20.46 6.27
C GLU A 181 3.35 -21.64 6.28
N LYS A 182 4.15 -21.80 5.20
CA LYS A 182 5.17 -22.84 5.06
C LYS A 182 6.59 -22.37 5.37
N VAL A 183 6.78 -21.10 5.74
CA VAL A 183 8.09 -20.54 6.09
C VAL A 183 8.42 -20.84 7.55
N ASP A 184 9.54 -21.52 7.79
CA ASP A 184 9.96 -21.81 9.18
C ASP A 184 10.27 -20.52 9.95
N GLY A 185 9.97 -20.55 11.26
CA GLY A 185 10.22 -19.42 12.17
C GLY A 185 9.09 -18.39 12.24
N LEU A 186 7.96 -18.64 11.56
CA LEU A 186 6.74 -17.83 11.70
C LEU A 186 5.78 -18.38 12.78
N SER A 187 5.87 -19.67 13.12
CA SER A 187 4.99 -20.32 14.10
C SER A 187 5.08 -19.64 15.48
N GLY A 188 3.91 -19.44 16.11
CA GLY A 188 3.82 -18.79 17.43
C GLY A 188 4.00 -17.27 17.40
N ARG A 189 4.05 -16.65 16.21
CA ARG A 189 4.14 -15.20 16.03
C ARG A 189 3.06 -14.71 15.07
N ARG A 190 2.69 -13.44 15.22
CA ARG A 190 1.81 -12.74 14.27
C ARG A 190 2.63 -12.09 13.18
N VAL A 191 2.15 -12.16 11.95
CA VAL A 191 2.82 -11.55 10.80
C VAL A 191 2.36 -10.12 10.60
N THR A 192 3.32 -9.21 10.41
CA THR A 192 3.10 -7.84 9.94
C THR A 192 3.82 -7.65 8.60
N GLY A 193 3.07 -7.41 7.53
CA GLY A 193 3.64 -7.15 6.21
C GLY A 193 4.16 -5.72 6.07
N VAL A 194 5.33 -5.55 5.43
CA VAL A 194 5.94 -4.24 5.18
C VAL A 194 6.40 -4.15 3.73
N GLY A 195 6.11 -3.03 3.05
CA GLY A 195 6.59 -2.79 1.69
C GLY A 195 7.00 -1.33 1.47
N LYS A 196 8.20 -1.12 0.92
CA LYS A 196 8.68 0.20 0.47
C LYS A 196 9.18 0.10 -0.97
N HIS A 197 8.65 0.93 -1.86
CA HIS A 197 8.92 0.86 -3.30
C HIS A 197 8.62 -0.50 -3.94
N LEU A 198 7.72 -1.28 -3.33
CA LEU A 198 7.21 -2.48 -3.93
C LEU A 198 6.42 -2.11 -5.19
N CYS A 199 6.63 -2.82 -6.30
CA CYS A 199 5.92 -2.48 -7.53
C CYS A 199 4.40 -2.69 -7.36
N GLY A 200 3.58 -2.05 -8.20
CA GLY A 200 2.12 -2.17 -8.14
C GLY A 200 1.65 -3.62 -8.04
N GLY A 201 1.91 -4.44 -9.06
CA GLY A 201 1.53 -5.85 -9.04
C GLY A 201 2.17 -6.68 -7.90
N ALA A 202 3.40 -6.36 -7.47
CA ALA A 202 4.00 -7.03 -6.32
C ALA A 202 3.33 -6.66 -4.99
N THR A 203 2.80 -5.45 -4.87
CA THR A 203 1.98 -5.04 -3.72
C THR A 203 0.71 -5.88 -3.69
N ASP A 204 0.02 -6.03 -4.83
CA ASP A 204 -1.20 -6.83 -4.93
C ASP A 204 -0.93 -8.33 -4.66
N LEU A 205 0.23 -8.86 -5.10
CA LEU A 205 0.70 -10.21 -4.75
C LEU A 205 0.98 -10.36 -3.24
N ALA A 206 1.60 -9.35 -2.61
CA ALA A 206 1.88 -9.38 -1.17
C ALA A 206 0.60 -9.35 -0.33
N LEU A 207 -0.40 -8.55 -0.73
CA LEU A 207 -1.72 -8.52 -0.08
C LEU A 207 -2.41 -9.88 -0.18
N ARG A 208 -2.40 -10.53 -1.36
CA ARG A 208 -2.92 -11.90 -1.51
C ARG A 208 -2.17 -12.91 -0.65
N CYS A 209 -0.85 -12.81 -0.59
CA CYS A 209 -0.01 -13.69 0.22
C CYS A 209 -0.40 -13.60 1.71
N LEU A 210 -0.57 -12.38 2.24
CA LEU A 210 -1.00 -12.16 3.63
C LEU A 210 -2.42 -12.70 3.89
N ILE A 211 -3.37 -12.44 3.00
CA ILE A 211 -4.74 -12.93 3.15
C ILE A 211 -4.80 -14.46 3.12
N ARG A 212 -4.07 -15.11 2.19
CA ARG A 212 -4.00 -16.57 2.13
C ARG A 212 -3.40 -17.15 3.42
N CYS A 213 -2.33 -16.55 3.93
CA CYS A 213 -1.72 -16.93 5.21
C CYS A 213 -2.72 -16.82 6.36
N GLN A 214 -3.51 -15.74 6.39
CA GLN A 214 -4.55 -15.52 7.39
C GLN A 214 -5.70 -16.54 7.28
N GLN A 215 -6.09 -16.93 6.06
CA GLN A 215 -7.15 -17.91 5.82
C GLN A 215 -6.73 -19.34 6.16
N ASP A 216 -5.46 -19.70 5.93
CA ASP A 216 -4.91 -21.00 6.32
C ASP A 216 -4.93 -21.18 7.86
N GLY A 217 -4.76 -20.10 8.61
CA GLY A 217 -5.00 -20.06 10.05
C GLY A 217 -3.85 -20.57 10.91
N LEU A 218 -2.79 -21.15 10.32
CA LEU A 218 -1.60 -21.60 11.06
C LEU A 218 -0.76 -20.43 11.58
N VAL A 219 -0.72 -19.32 10.84
CA VAL A 219 0.05 -18.12 11.19
C VAL A 219 -0.88 -16.90 11.15
N PRO A 220 -1.21 -16.29 12.31
CA PRO A 220 -2.09 -15.14 12.33
C PRO A 220 -1.43 -13.93 11.68
N VAL A 221 -2.18 -13.18 10.88
CA VAL A 221 -1.72 -11.90 10.34
C VAL A 221 -2.28 -10.76 11.21
N HIS A 222 -1.38 -9.93 11.75
CA HIS A 222 -1.75 -8.75 12.51
C HIS A 222 -2.18 -7.61 11.58
N GLY A 223 -1.50 -7.45 10.45
CA GLY A 223 -1.76 -6.37 9.51
C GLY A 223 -0.58 -6.10 8.59
N GLY A 224 -0.49 -4.87 8.08
CA GLY A 224 0.67 -4.45 7.32
C GLY A 224 0.65 -2.99 6.90
N LEU A 225 1.78 -2.55 6.33
CA LEU A 225 1.96 -1.22 5.77
C LEU A 225 2.73 -1.24 4.45
N PHE A 226 2.22 -0.55 3.44
CA PHE A 226 2.80 -0.51 2.10
C PHE A 226 2.86 0.93 1.60
N ALA A 227 4.07 1.47 1.42
CA ALA A 227 4.29 2.77 0.78
C ALA A 227 4.00 2.64 -0.72
N LEU A 228 2.87 3.20 -1.16
CA LEU A 228 2.33 3.04 -2.51
C LEU A 228 2.98 4.06 -3.45
N CYS A 229 3.63 3.58 -4.52
CA CYS A 229 4.28 4.50 -5.47
C CYS A 229 4.24 4.07 -6.95
N CYS A 230 4.28 2.77 -7.23
CA CYS A 230 4.46 2.26 -8.59
C CYS A 230 3.14 1.76 -9.20
N HIS A 231 2.08 2.56 -9.11
CA HIS A 231 0.75 2.23 -9.65
C HIS A 231 0.76 1.91 -11.16
N HIS A 232 1.68 2.53 -11.92
CA HIS A 232 1.88 2.24 -13.35
C HIS A 232 2.39 0.80 -13.63
N ARG A 233 2.77 0.05 -12.59
CA ARG A 233 3.18 -1.37 -12.66
C ARG A 233 2.09 -2.32 -12.17
N CYS A 234 0.88 -1.84 -11.92
CA CYS A 234 -0.26 -2.73 -11.68
C CYS A 234 -0.60 -3.47 -12.98
N ASP A 235 -1.01 -4.73 -12.86
CA ASP A 235 -1.47 -5.54 -13.98
C ASP A 235 -2.80 -6.21 -13.60
N TRP A 236 -3.66 -6.44 -14.59
CA TRP A 236 -5.01 -6.92 -14.32
C TRP A 236 -5.02 -8.29 -13.66
N ARG A 237 -4.07 -9.17 -14.01
CA ARG A 237 -4.01 -10.54 -13.49
C ARG A 237 -3.77 -10.51 -11.98
N SER A 238 -2.83 -9.69 -11.53
CA SER A 238 -2.41 -9.65 -10.13
C SER A 238 -3.23 -8.73 -9.25
N PHE A 239 -3.87 -7.71 -9.82
CA PHE A 239 -4.59 -6.68 -9.08
C PHE A 239 -5.70 -7.27 -8.21
N VAL A 240 -5.76 -6.85 -6.95
CA VAL A 240 -6.72 -7.40 -5.96
C VAL A 240 -8.07 -6.69 -5.98
N GLY A 241 -8.10 -5.42 -6.36
CA GLY A 241 -9.30 -4.59 -6.33
C GLY A 241 -10.23 -4.77 -7.55
N LYS A 242 -10.21 -5.92 -8.23
CA LYS A 242 -11.00 -6.14 -9.45
C LYS A 242 -12.50 -5.98 -9.17
N HIS A 243 -12.98 -6.47 -8.02
CA HIS A 243 -14.39 -6.37 -7.67
C HIS A 243 -14.85 -4.91 -7.60
N PHE A 244 -14.14 -4.04 -6.86
CA PHE A 244 -14.43 -2.60 -6.80
C PHE A 244 -14.49 -1.97 -8.21
N LEU A 245 -13.52 -2.29 -9.06
CA LEU A 245 -13.45 -1.74 -10.41
C LEU A 245 -14.60 -2.21 -11.30
N LEU A 246 -14.91 -3.51 -11.30
CA LEU A 246 -16.01 -4.08 -12.08
C LEU A 246 -17.36 -3.52 -11.62
N ALA A 247 -17.56 -3.38 -10.30
CA ALA A 247 -18.76 -2.75 -9.73
C ALA A 247 -18.92 -1.28 -10.15
N ASN A 248 -17.83 -0.62 -10.52
CA ASN A 248 -17.77 0.74 -11.05
C ASN A 248 -17.64 0.80 -12.58
N GLU A 249 -18.00 -0.28 -13.28
CA GLU A 249 -17.99 -0.37 -14.73
C GLU A 249 -16.60 -0.14 -15.36
N ILE A 250 -15.52 -0.50 -14.64
CA ILE A 250 -14.15 -0.51 -15.15
C ILE A 250 -13.73 -1.95 -15.42
N GLY A 251 -13.76 -2.33 -16.69
CA GLY A 251 -13.28 -3.63 -17.16
C GLY A 251 -11.76 -3.69 -17.35
N ARG A 252 -11.25 -4.85 -17.78
CA ARG A 252 -9.80 -5.07 -18.01
C ARG A 252 -9.18 -4.03 -18.96
N GLN A 253 -9.83 -3.74 -20.09
CA GLN A 253 -9.30 -2.81 -21.09
C GLN A 253 -9.19 -1.39 -20.52
N GLU A 254 -10.21 -0.93 -19.80
CA GLU A 254 -10.23 0.38 -19.15
C GLU A 254 -9.25 0.45 -17.98
N PHE A 255 -9.07 -0.65 -17.23
CA PHE A 255 -8.02 -0.73 -16.21
C PHE A 255 -6.62 -0.53 -16.80
N GLU A 256 -6.31 -1.16 -17.94
CA GLU A 256 -5.01 -0.97 -18.59
C GLU A 256 -4.80 0.49 -19.01
N LEU A 257 -5.85 1.17 -19.46
CA LEU A 257 -5.81 2.60 -19.76
C LEU A 257 -5.67 3.45 -18.49
N LEU A 258 -6.39 3.13 -17.42
CA LEU A 258 -6.33 3.79 -16.12
C LEU A 258 -4.90 3.70 -15.53
N VAL A 259 -4.27 2.52 -15.59
CA VAL A 259 -2.87 2.32 -15.18
C VAL A 259 -1.89 3.12 -16.04
N ARG A 260 -2.18 3.35 -17.33
CA ARG A 260 -1.37 4.25 -18.16
C ARG A 260 -1.60 5.71 -17.78
N MET A 261 -2.84 6.12 -17.49
CA MET A 261 -3.21 7.48 -17.08
C MET A 261 -2.57 7.88 -15.74
N VAL A 262 -2.31 6.94 -14.84
CA VAL A 262 -1.51 7.15 -13.62
C VAL A 262 -0.18 7.85 -13.93
N SER A 263 0.46 7.55 -15.06
CA SER A 263 1.73 8.17 -15.43
C SER A 263 1.60 9.70 -15.56
N TRP A 264 0.42 10.23 -15.88
CA TRP A 264 0.19 11.67 -15.94
C TRP A 264 0.40 12.36 -14.60
N ALA A 265 0.28 11.67 -13.47
CA ALA A 265 0.52 12.23 -12.14
C ALA A 265 2.00 12.58 -11.88
N VAL A 266 2.93 11.97 -12.62
CA VAL A 266 4.37 12.01 -12.31
C VAL A 266 5.24 12.28 -13.54
N CYS A 267 4.70 12.08 -14.74
CA CYS A 267 5.32 12.49 -15.99
C CYS A 267 5.37 14.01 -16.02
N GLY A 268 6.48 14.54 -15.50
CA GLY A 268 7.00 15.82 -15.96
C GLY A 268 7.10 15.82 -17.49
N THR A 269 7.13 17.01 -18.06
CA THR A 269 7.13 17.43 -19.48
C THR A 269 7.91 16.63 -20.53
N GLY A 270 8.60 15.52 -20.19
CA GLY A 270 9.60 14.88 -21.02
C GLY A 270 10.88 15.71 -21.16
N MET A 271 10.95 16.85 -20.48
CA MET A 271 12.08 17.78 -20.51
C MET A 271 12.95 17.61 -19.27
N SER A 272 14.27 17.79 -19.42
CA SER A 272 15.20 17.76 -18.29
C SER A 272 14.84 18.83 -17.25
N ARG A 273 15.38 18.67 -16.03
CA ARG A 273 15.21 19.69 -14.97
C ARG A 273 15.76 21.05 -15.41
N GLU A 274 16.86 21.09 -16.17
CA GLU A 274 17.43 22.33 -16.69
C GLU A 274 16.48 23.02 -17.67
N ARG A 275 15.93 22.28 -18.63
CA ARG A 275 15.05 22.84 -19.67
C ARG A 275 13.75 23.40 -19.10
N ARG A 276 13.25 22.83 -17.99
CA ARG A 276 12.10 23.38 -17.24
C ARG A 276 12.44 24.69 -16.54
N ALA A 277 13.65 24.83 -15.98
CA ALA A 277 14.09 26.06 -15.36
C ALA A 277 14.31 27.17 -16.42
N GLU A 278 14.80 26.81 -17.60
CA GLU A 278 14.95 27.73 -18.74
C GLU A 278 13.60 28.21 -19.29
N GLU A 279 12.61 27.32 -19.48
CA GLU A 279 11.26 27.73 -19.93
C GLU A 279 10.54 28.60 -18.90
N ALA A 280 10.69 28.29 -17.61
CA ALA A 280 10.15 29.12 -16.53
C ALA A 280 10.84 30.50 -16.46
N ALA A 281 12.15 30.57 -16.69
CA ALA A 281 12.92 31.83 -16.73
C ALA A 281 12.61 32.67 -17.98
N ASN A 282 12.30 32.04 -19.11
CA ASN A 282 12.00 32.71 -20.37
C ASN A 282 10.54 33.16 -20.50
N GLY A 283 9.70 33.00 -19.45
CA GLY A 283 8.28 33.34 -19.50
C GLY A 283 7.47 32.52 -20.52
N ALA A 284 8.07 31.49 -21.11
CA ALA A 284 7.44 30.56 -22.04
C ALA A 284 6.72 29.46 -21.24
N ALA A 285 5.87 29.85 -20.29
CA ALA A 285 4.94 28.94 -19.66
C ALA A 285 3.89 28.55 -20.71
N SER A 286 4.16 27.49 -21.47
CA SER A 286 3.15 26.85 -22.33
C SER A 286 2.14 26.09 -21.45
N GLU A 287 1.46 26.81 -20.56
CA GLU A 287 0.38 26.29 -19.71
C GLU A 287 -0.93 26.13 -20.51
N ALA A 288 -1.04 26.76 -21.68
CA ALA A 288 -2.24 26.77 -22.50
C ALA A 288 -2.23 25.78 -23.70
N LYS A 289 -1.22 24.92 -23.84
CA LYS A 289 -1.25 23.91 -24.91
C LYS A 289 -2.15 22.75 -24.52
N LEU A 290 -3.38 22.79 -25.03
CA LEU A 290 -4.33 21.71 -24.91
C LEU A 290 -3.84 20.49 -25.71
N ASP A 291 -4.05 19.30 -25.14
CA ASP A 291 -3.84 18.05 -25.86
C ASP A 291 -5.04 17.71 -26.75
N ARG A 292 -5.00 16.53 -27.38
CA ARG A 292 -6.08 16.05 -28.28
C ARG A 292 -7.44 15.85 -27.57
N CYS A 293 -7.45 15.75 -26.24
CA CYS A 293 -8.65 15.65 -25.41
C CYS A 293 -9.05 17.02 -24.84
N GLN A 294 -8.45 18.11 -25.33
CA GLN A 294 -8.64 19.46 -24.83
C GLN A 294 -8.24 19.62 -23.35
N LEU A 295 -7.26 18.84 -22.87
CA LEU A 295 -6.77 18.92 -21.51
C LEU A 295 -5.48 19.71 -21.42
N THR A 296 -5.41 20.58 -20.43
CA THR A 296 -4.17 21.17 -19.94
C THR A 296 -3.31 20.14 -19.24
N ARG A 297 -2.05 20.49 -19.02
CA ARG A 297 -1.13 19.65 -18.24
C ARG A 297 -1.59 19.46 -16.80
N ALA A 298 -2.07 20.52 -16.15
CA ALA A 298 -2.52 20.47 -14.76
C ALA A 298 -3.74 19.55 -14.60
N GLU A 299 -4.66 19.55 -15.58
CA GLU A 299 -5.79 18.62 -15.60
C GLU A 299 -5.33 17.17 -15.75
N ARG A 300 -4.36 16.89 -16.64
CA ARG A 300 -3.79 15.54 -16.78
C ARG A 300 -3.11 15.07 -15.51
N GLU A 301 -2.32 15.93 -14.86
CA GLU A 301 -1.67 15.62 -13.58
C GLU A 301 -2.73 15.28 -12.51
N THR A 302 -3.80 16.07 -12.45
CA THR A 302 -4.95 15.82 -11.56
C THR A 302 -5.63 14.49 -11.86
N ILE A 303 -5.92 14.20 -13.13
CA ILE A 303 -6.55 12.94 -13.57
C ILE A 303 -5.68 11.75 -13.22
N GLY A 304 -4.37 11.81 -13.50
CA GLY A 304 -3.43 10.75 -13.15
C GLY A 304 -3.38 10.51 -11.64
N TRP A 305 -3.42 11.57 -10.85
CA TRP A 305 -3.48 11.45 -9.40
C TRP A 305 -4.80 10.81 -8.92
N LYS A 306 -5.94 11.18 -9.52
CA LYS A 306 -7.24 10.53 -9.26
C LYS A 306 -7.18 9.03 -9.58
N CYS A 307 -6.57 8.64 -10.70
CA CYS A 307 -6.37 7.23 -11.07
C CYS A 307 -5.58 6.45 -10.00
N LYS A 308 -4.50 7.05 -9.44
CA LYS A 308 -3.74 6.44 -8.34
C LYS A 308 -4.63 6.16 -7.13
N ARG A 309 -5.45 7.14 -6.75
CA ARG A 309 -6.35 7.03 -5.58
C ARG A 309 -7.46 6.01 -5.78
N ILE A 310 -8.02 5.88 -6.97
CA ILE A 310 -8.99 4.83 -7.30
C ILE A 310 -8.37 3.44 -7.11
N LEU A 311 -7.15 3.22 -7.60
CA LEU A 311 -6.44 1.95 -7.38
C LEU A 311 -6.18 1.68 -5.89
N ASP A 312 -5.92 2.72 -5.10
CA ASP A 312 -5.71 2.61 -3.66
C ASP A 312 -7.00 2.25 -2.92
N VAL A 313 -8.13 2.91 -3.24
CA VAL A 313 -9.44 2.60 -2.65
C VAL A 313 -9.90 1.19 -3.00
N ALA A 314 -9.63 0.73 -4.23
CA ALA A 314 -9.92 -0.65 -4.62
C ALA A 314 -9.14 -1.68 -3.77
N ARG A 315 -7.93 -1.34 -3.31
CA ARG A 315 -7.18 -2.17 -2.35
C ARG A 315 -7.75 -2.09 -0.92
N LEU A 316 -8.29 -0.94 -0.51
CA LEU A 316 -9.00 -0.80 0.76
C LEU A 316 -10.21 -1.74 0.79
N GLU A 317 -11.09 -1.65 -0.21
CA GLU A 317 -12.29 -2.51 -0.29
C GLU A 317 -11.92 -3.99 -0.25
N TYR A 318 -10.88 -4.38 -1.00
CA TYR A 318 -10.37 -5.74 -0.98
C TYR A 318 -9.94 -6.18 0.43
N LEU A 319 -9.20 -5.35 1.16
CA LEU A 319 -8.77 -5.66 2.54
C LEU A 319 -9.95 -5.69 3.53
N GLU A 320 -10.92 -4.79 3.38
CA GLU A 320 -12.12 -4.75 4.22
C GLU A 320 -12.94 -6.04 4.14
N ARG A 321 -13.14 -6.54 2.92
CA ARG A 321 -13.81 -7.82 2.64
C ARG A 321 -13.11 -9.01 3.30
N HIS A 322 -11.80 -8.92 3.49
CA HIS A 322 -10.99 -9.97 4.09
C HIS A 322 -10.74 -9.77 5.59
N GLY A 323 -11.60 -8.99 6.27
CA GLY A 323 -11.58 -8.87 7.73
C GLY A 323 -10.50 -7.95 8.29
N PHE A 324 -9.96 -7.05 7.48
CA PHE A 324 -9.04 -6.01 7.95
C PHE A 324 -9.75 -4.65 8.01
N ALA A 325 -9.18 -3.72 8.79
CA ALA A 325 -9.53 -2.31 8.86
C ALA A 325 -8.43 -1.49 8.18
N PRO A 326 -8.53 -1.24 6.86
CA PRO A 326 -7.51 -0.56 6.08
C PRO A 326 -7.73 0.95 6.03
N HIS A 327 -6.63 1.68 5.91
CA HIS A 327 -6.58 3.12 5.86
C HIS A 327 -5.49 3.57 4.89
N LEU A 328 -5.71 4.72 4.26
CA LEU A 328 -4.63 5.47 3.62
C LEU A 328 -4.15 6.55 4.58
N ARG A 329 -2.82 6.72 4.65
CA ARG A 329 -2.17 7.79 5.39
C ARG A 329 -1.15 8.49 4.52
N ARG A 330 -1.14 9.82 4.54
CA ARG A 330 0.02 10.57 4.04
C ARG A 330 1.11 10.43 5.09
N TYR A 331 2.04 9.50 4.83
CA TYR A 331 3.06 9.12 5.80
C TYR A 331 4.26 10.08 5.82
N ILE A 332 4.35 10.94 4.83
CA ILE A 332 5.40 11.94 4.72
C ILE A 332 4.89 13.13 3.91
N THR A 333 5.54 14.27 4.06
CA THR A 333 5.21 15.49 3.34
C THR A 333 5.64 15.40 1.86
N ASP A 334 4.95 16.16 1.02
CA ASP A 334 5.12 16.20 -0.43
C ASP A 334 6.46 16.79 -0.89
N ASP A 335 7.04 17.70 -0.09
CA ASP A 335 8.40 18.24 -0.29
C ASP A 335 9.49 17.14 -0.28
N ILE A 336 9.25 16.04 0.43
CA ILE A 336 10.17 14.88 0.44
C ILE A 336 9.91 13.97 -0.77
N THR A 337 8.64 13.68 -1.05
CA THR A 337 8.25 12.82 -2.16
C THR A 337 6.78 13.02 -2.55
N PRO A 338 6.45 13.06 -3.85
CA PRO A 338 5.04 13.02 -4.30
C PRO A 338 4.40 11.64 -4.08
N GLU A 339 5.24 10.61 -3.88
CA GLU A 339 4.83 9.25 -3.53
C GLU A 339 4.79 9.10 -2.01
N ASN A 340 3.81 9.73 -1.38
CA ASN A 340 3.73 9.91 0.07
C ASN A 340 2.52 9.25 0.73
N VAL A 341 1.82 8.35 0.04
CA VAL A 341 0.68 7.62 0.60
C VAL A 341 1.11 6.22 1.01
N CYS A 342 0.75 5.83 2.23
CA CYS A 342 0.92 4.49 2.77
C CYS A 342 -0.45 3.85 2.96
N LEU A 343 -0.61 2.61 2.47
CA LEU A 343 -1.70 1.73 2.85
C LEU A 343 -1.34 1.07 4.16
N VAL A 344 -2.16 1.27 5.20
CA VAL A 344 -2.01 0.63 6.51
C VAL A 344 -3.27 -0.17 6.80
N PHE A 345 -3.15 -1.38 7.31
CA PHE A 345 -4.31 -2.19 7.65
C PHE A 345 -4.03 -3.07 8.86
N VAL A 346 -5.01 -3.17 9.75
CA VAL A 346 -4.95 -3.99 10.97
C VAL A 346 -6.09 -4.99 10.92
N ARG A 347 -5.88 -6.21 11.42
CA ARG A 347 -6.94 -7.21 11.52
C ARG A 347 -8.05 -6.71 12.47
N LYS A 348 -9.31 -6.89 12.08
CA LYS A 348 -10.49 -6.55 12.89
C LYS A 348 -10.64 -7.44 14.12
#